data_AF-A0A1D1VLS2-F1
#
_entry.id   AF-A0A1D1VLS2-F1
#
_cell.length_a   1.000
_cell.length_b   1.000
_cell.length_c   1.000
_cell.angle_alpha   90.00
_cell.angle_beta   90.00
_cell.angle_gamma   90.00
#
_symmetry.space_group_name_H-M   'P 1'
#
loop_
_entity.id
_entity.type
_entity.pdbx_description
1 polymer ?
#
loop_
_entity_poly.entity_id
_entity_poly.type
_entity_poly.pdbx_seq_one_letter_code
_entity_poly.pdbx_strand_id
1 'polypeptide(L)'
;MAGLISVVVLLVLSAAGAYAAAGPAACSAIGALCVGLPSGCVDTNACDVLAVVSPTPTGVHVNLTGKALGALKLSLANRWIAVGFSESGGMLNAPVVHCLEQGGKAIAELTFNHPTEHFNTGPAKIDQSQIKVGKTSVDGAMLSCEADINKKITIDDKVFDLGTTKHSLIIATGPHKDGTIMAHDVDPGTSAPLMVTF
;
A
#
# COMPACT_ATOMS: atom_id res chain seq x y z
N MET A 1 9.97 32.75 50.61
CA MET A 1 11.04 32.25 49.74
C MET A 1 10.44 31.17 48.85
N ALA A 2 10.74 31.25 47.55
CA ALA A 2 9.95 30.70 46.45
C ALA A 2 9.89 29.16 46.40
N GLY A 3 8.71 28.63 46.09
CA GLY A 3 8.50 27.22 45.73
C GLY A 3 8.76 27.03 44.23
N LEU A 4 9.57 26.02 43.89
CA LEU A 4 9.77 25.57 42.51
C LEU A 4 8.55 24.77 42.06
N ILE A 5 7.83 25.30 41.06
CA ILE A 5 6.86 24.54 40.29
C ILE A 5 7.63 23.81 39.19
N SER A 6 7.70 22.49 39.29
CA SER A 6 8.27 21.63 38.25
C SER A 6 7.22 21.45 37.14
N VAL A 7 7.41 22.14 36.03
CA VAL A 7 6.56 21.98 34.83
C VAL A 7 7.08 20.77 34.06
N VAL A 8 6.34 19.67 34.15
CA VAL A 8 6.54 18.51 33.26
C VAL A 8 6.00 18.90 31.89
N VAL A 9 6.89 19.25 30.97
CA VAL A 9 6.55 19.43 29.56
C VAL A 9 6.32 18.03 28.97
N LEU A 10 5.05 17.65 28.87
CA LEU A 10 4.63 16.44 28.17
C LEU A 10 4.82 16.70 26.66
N LEU A 11 5.94 16.25 26.11
CA LEU A 11 6.20 16.30 24.68
C LEU A 11 5.25 15.31 23.99
N VAL A 12 4.12 15.80 23.48
CA VAL A 12 3.27 15.03 22.57
C VAL A 12 4.03 14.98 21.23
N LEU A 13 4.77 13.90 20.99
CA LEU A 13 5.28 13.61 19.65
C LEU A 13 4.08 13.38 18.73
N SER A 14 3.77 14.36 17.90
CA SER A 14 2.92 14.16 16.73
C SER A 14 3.60 13.16 15.79
N ALA A 15 2.99 12.00 15.58
CA ALA A 15 3.43 10.94 14.67
C ALA A 15 3.25 11.31 13.19
N ALA A 16 3.64 12.53 12.82
CA ALA A 16 3.65 12.99 11.44
C ALA A 16 5.05 12.84 10.87
N GLY A 17 5.28 11.75 10.14
CA GLY A 17 6.42 11.59 9.24
C GLY A 17 7.53 10.68 9.75
N ALA A 18 7.48 9.40 9.37
CA ALA A 18 8.63 8.59 8.97
C ALA A 18 8.17 7.16 8.65
N TYR A 19 7.38 6.95 7.59
CA TYR A 19 7.27 5.64 6.94
C TYR A 19 8.47 5.36 6.01
N ALA A 20 9.43 6.30 5.94
CA ALA A 20 10.70 6.07 5.29
C ALA A 20 11.48 5.04 6.12
N ALA A 21 11.73 3.88 5.50
CA ALA A 21 12.57 2.78 5.98
C ALA A 21 11.91 1.80 6.97
N ALA A 22 10.83 1.14 6.57
CA ALA A 22 10.27 0.02 7.34
C ALA A 22 10.91 -1.33 6.90
N GLY A 23 11.84 -1.85 7.71
CA GLY A 23 12.22 -3.27 7.69
C GLY A 23 11.19 -4.16 8.41
N PRO A 24 11.34 -5.49 8.48
CA PRO A 24 10.29 -6.40 8.99
C PRO A 24 10.08 -6.21 10.49
N ALA A 25 11.14 -5.86 11.23
CA ALA A 25 11.08 -5.49 12.63
C ALA A 25 10.33 -4.16 12.83
N ALA A 26 10.50 -3.20 11.92
CA ALA A 26 9.77 -1.93 11.97
C ALA A 26 8.28 -2.13 11.66
N CYS A 27 7.95 -2.99 10.69
CA CYS A 27 6.58 -3.35 10.37
C CYS A 27 5.91 -4.09 11.53
N SER A 28 6.58 -5.10 12.09
CA SER A 28 6.05 -5.88 13.21
C SER A 28 5.89 -5.03 14.49
N ALA A 29 6.81 -4.08 14.74
CA ALA A 29 6.76 -3.20 15.91
C ALA A 29 5.51 -2.30 15.94
N ILE A 30 4.93 -1.99 14.77
CA ILE A 30 3.72 -1.19 14.65
C ILE A 30 2.47 -2.04 14.31
N GLY A 31 2.58 -3.37 14.38
CA GLY A 31 1.49 -4.28 14.01
C GLY A 31 1.13 -4.24 12.52
N ALA A 32 2.06 -3.81 11.66
CA ALA A 32 1.89 -3.75 10.22
C ALA A 32 2.46 -4.99 9.50
N LEU A 33 1.89 -5.26 8.34
CA LEU A 33 2.36 -6.22 7.35
C LEU A 33 3.11 -5.46 6.27
N CYS A 34 4.25 -5.99 5.85
CA CYS A 34 5.05 -5.39 4.78
C CYS A 34 5.36 -6.39 3.69
N VAL A 35 5.34 -5.91 2.46
CA VAL A 35 5.76 -6.65 1.28
C VAL A 35 6.42 -5.67 0.31
N GLY A 36 7.51 -6.07 -0.32
CA GLY A 36 8.27 -5.15 -1.17
C GLY A 36 9.04 -5.84 -2.29
N LEU A 37 9.56 -5.01 -3.19
CA LEU A 37 10.38 -5.39 -4.33
C LEU A 37 11.75 -4.67 -4.26
N PRO A 38 12.86 -5.33 -4.64
CA PRO A 38 12.94 -6.74 -5.02
C PRO A 38 12.63 -7.69 -3.85
N SER A 39 12.37 -8.98 -4.14
CA SER A 39 12.06 -9.96 -3.08
C SER A 39 13.14 -9.97 -1.98
N GLY A 40 12.73 -10.06 -0.72
CA GLY A 40 13.61 -10.00 0.45
C GLY A 40 14.11 -8.60 0.82
N CYS A 41 13.74 -7.55 0.08
CA CYS A 41 14.17 -6.18 0.38
C CYS A 41 13.67 -5.64 1.71
N VAL A 42 12.58 -6.20 2.25
CA VAL A 42 12.01 -5.77 3.52
C VAL A 42 13.04 -6.03 4.62
N ASP A 43 13.62 -7.24 4.68
CA ASP A 43 14.64 -7.64 5.67
C ASP A 43 15.87 -6.74 5.69
N THR A 44 16.26 -6.25 4.53
CA THR A 44 17.43 -5.37 4.36
C THR A 44 17.08 -3.89 4.36
N ASN A 45 15.79 -3.55 4.47
CA ASN A 45 15.27 -2.19 4.36
C ASN A 45 15.74 -1.48 3.07
N ALA A 46 15.88 -2.25 2.00
CA ALA A 46 16.40 -1.80 0.70
C ALA A 46 15.34 -1.87 -0.39
N CYS A 47 14.06 -1.76 -0.03
CA CYS A 47 12.97 -1.84 -1.00
C CYS A 47 12.94 -0.63 -1.92
N ASP A 48 12.84 -0.95 -3.21
CA ASP A 48 12.53 -0.03 -4.29
C ASP A 48 11.03 0.23 -4.33
N VAL A 49 10.23 -0.81 -4.11
CA VAL A 49 8.77 -0.73 -3.97
C VAL A 49 8.39 -1.34 -2.64
N LEU A 50 7.58 -0.65 -1.85
CA LEU A 50 7.16 -1.13 -0.54
C LEU A 50 5.69 -0.81 -0.30
N ALA A 51 4.95 -1.83 0.14
CA ALA A 51 3.66 -1.69 0.77
C ALA A 51 3.80 -1.90 2.28
N VAL A 52 3.31 -0.95 3.07
CA VAL A 52 3.12 -1.08 4.51
C VAL A 52 1.62 -1.03 4.78
N VAL A 53 1.11 -2.07 5.44
CA VAL A 53 -0.32 -2.28 5.63
C VAL A 53 -0.60 -2.49 7.11
N SER A 54 -1.37 -1.60 7.73
CA SER A 54 -1.65 -1.65 9.18
C SER A 54 -3.15 -1.58 9.47
N PRO A 55 -3.63 -2.25 10.53
CA PRO A 55 -5.01 -2.12 10.98
C PRO A 55 -5.33 -0.69 11.44
N THR A 56 -6.57 -0.29 11.26
CA THR A 56 -7.19 0.91 11.85
C THR A 56 -8.55 0.50 12.44
N PRO A 57 -9.19 1.27 13.33
CA PRO A 57 -10.48 0.84 13.92
C PRO A 57 -11.57 0.46 12.89
N THR A 58 -11.58 1.13 11.73
CA THR A 58 -12.62 1.00 10.70
C THR A 58 -12.18 0.23 9.46
N GLY A 59 -10.89 -0.08 9.32
CA GLY A 59 -10.36 -0.68 8.09
C GLY A 59 -8.85 -0.80 8.08
N VAL A 60 -8.25 -0.76 6.90
CA VAL A 60 -6.82 -0.98 6.75
C VAL A 60 -6.18 0.29 6.20
N HIS A 61 -5.10 0.74 6.84
CA HIS A 61 -4.25 1.79 6.32
C HIS A 61 -3.20 1.17 5.41
N VAL A 62 -3.02 1.74 4.23
CA VAL A 62 -2.09 1.32 3.21
C VAL A 62 -1.16 2.48 2.87
N ASN A 63 0.14 2.25 2.99
CA ASN A 63 1.17 3.15 2.49
C ASN A 63 1.96 2.44 1.38
N LEU A 64 1.89 2.99 0.17
CA LEU A 64 2.64 2.53 -0.99
C LEU A 64 3.76 3.52 -1.29
N THR A 65 4.97 3.01 -1.54
CA THR A 65 6.11 3.81 -1.97
C THR A 65 6.88 3.14 -3.09
N GLY A 66 7.46 3.94 -3.98
CA GLY A 66 8.33 3.51 -5.08
C GLY A 66 9.48 4.47 -5.32
N LYS A 67 10.69 3.94 -5.54
CA LYS A 67 11.93 4.70 -5.76
C LYS A 67 12.48 4.47 -7.16
N ALA A 68 12.90 5.54 -7.81
CA ALA A 68 13.42 5.47 -9.18
C ALA A 68 14.81 4.81 -9.29
N LEU A 69 15.70 5.10 -8.34
CA LEU A 69 17.14 4.78 -8.45
C LEU A 69 17.60 3.68 -7.49
N GLY A 70 16.72 2.75 -7.16
CA GLY A 70 17.08 1.57 -6.38
C GLY A 70 17.64 0.43 -7.24
N ALA A 71 17.59 -0.79 -6.73
CA ALA A 71 18.10 -1.98 -7.42
C ALA A 71 17.40 -2.28 -8.76
N LEU A 72 16.11 -1.99 -8.84
CA LEU A 72 15.24 -2.21 -10.01
C LEU A 72 15.30 -1.07 -11.04
N LYS A 73 15.89 0.08 -10.69
CA LYS A 73 16.06 1.24 -11.59
C LYS A 73 14.75 1.66 -12.29
N LEU A 74 13.69 1.81 -11.51
CA LEU A 74 12.35 2.12 -12.02
C LEU A 74 12.29 3.52 -12.66
N SER A 75 11.63 3.62 -13.81
CA SER A 75 11.12 4.90 -14.29
C SER A 75 9.77 5.16 -13.64
N LEU A 76 9.67 6.17 -12.78
CA LEU A 76 8.42 6.51 -12.08
C LEU A 76 7.41 7.31 -12.93
N ALA A 77 7.86 7.91 -14.03
CA ALA A 77 6.96 8.59 -14.96
C ALA A 77 5.98 7.59 -15.59
N ASN A 78 4.70 7.89 -15.47
CA ASN A 78 3.57 7.03 -15.81
C ASN A 78 3.77 5.59 -15.31
N ARG A 79 4.03 5.42 -14.02
CA ARG A 79 4.18 4.13 -13.36
C ARG A 79 3.09 3.92 -12.33
N TRP A 80 2.69 2.67 -12.16
CA TRP A 80 1.83 2.25 -11.08
C TRP A 80 2.58 1.34 -10.11
N ILE A 81 2.15 1.38 -8.85
CA ILE A 81 2.54 0.49 -7.76
C ILE A 81 1.24 0.02 -7.12
N ALA A 82 1.14 -1.25 -6.75
CA ALA A 82 -0.11 -1.78 -6.24
C ALA A 82 0.11 -2.78 -5.12
N VAL A 83 -0.80 -2.79 -4.14
CA VAL A 83 -0.94 -3.90 -3.20
C VAL A 83 -2.33 -4.54 -3.33
N GLY A 84 -2.35 -5.85 -3.57
CA GLY A 84 -3.55 -6.66 -3.59
C GLY A 84 -3.71 -7.48 -2.31
N PHE A 85 -4.96 -7.67 -1.88
CA PHE A 85 -5.30 -8.52 -0.73
C PHE A 85 -5.87 -9.84 -1.24
N SER A 86 -5.07 -10.90 -1.21
CA SER A 86 -5.43 -12.18 -1.83
C SER A 86 -5.65 -13.28 -0.80
N GLU A 87 -6.82 -13.92 -0.84
CA GLU A 87 -7.12 -15.11 -0.03
C GLU A 87 -6.38 -16.37 -0.53
N SER A 88 -5.94 -16.38 -1.79
CA SER A 88 -5.28 -17.54 -2.43
C SER A 88 -3.76 -17.42 -2.51
N GLY A 89 -3.21 -16.22 -2.24
CA GLY A 89 -1.80 -15.90 -2.52
C GLY A 89 -1.50 -15.59 -3.99
N GLY A 90 -2.47 -15.75 -4.89
CA GLY A 90 -2.39 -15.40 -6.31
C GLY A 90 -3.06 -14.07 -6.66
N MET A 91 -2.74 -13.53 -7.83
CA MET A 91 -3.21 -12.20 -8.27
C MET A 91 -4.73 -12.12 -8.47
N LEU A 92 -5.37 -13.22 -8.87
CA LEU A 92 -6.79 -13.26 -9.20
C LEU A 92 -7.67 -13.05 -7.98
N ASN A 93 -8.87 -12.51 -8.20
CA ASN A 93 -9.92 -12.39 -7.20
C ASN A 93 -9.50 -11.59 -5.95
N ALA A 94 -8.85 -10.45 -6.14
CA ALA A 94 -8.31 -9.64 -5.06
C ALA A 94 -8.68 -8.16 -5.23
N PRO A 95 -9.17 -7.46 -4.19
CA PRO A 95 -9.19 -6.00 -4.17
C PRO A 95 -7.76 -5.48 -4.14
N VAL A 96 -7.52 -4.40 -4.89
CA VAL A 96 -6.17 -3.86 -5.10
C VAL A 96 -6.20 -2.35 -4.92
N VAL A 97 -5.32 -1.84 -4.07
CA VAL A 97 -5.02 -0.41 -3.99
C VAL A 97 -3.87 -0.11 -4.95
N HIS A 98 -4.14 0.75 -5.93
CA HIS A 98 -3.13 1.29 -6.84
C HIS A 98 -2.66 2.67 -6.38
N CYS A 99 -1.37 2.94 -6.56
CA CYS A 99 -0.74 4.25 -6.50
C CYS A 99 -0.13 4.53 -7.88
N LEU A 100 -0.63 5.55 -8.57
CA LEU A 100 -0.34 5.87 -9.96
C LEU A 100 0.41 7.20 -10.03
N GLU A 101 1.42 7.27 -10.87
CA GLU A 101 1.89 8.53 -11.43
C GLU A 101 1.12 8.81 -12.73
N GLN A 102 0.45 9.97 -12.79
CA GLN A 102 -0.25 10.42 -13.98
C GLN A 102 -0.13 11.94 -14.13
N GLY A 103 0.64 12.35 -15.14
CA GLY A 103 0.73 13.77 -15.52
C GLY A 103 1.35 14.65 -14.44
N GLY A 104 2.36 14.15 -13.72
CA GLY A 104 3.04 14.82 -12.62
C GLY A 104 2.31 14.75 -11.28
N LYS A 105 1.34 13.83 -11.13
CA LYS A 105 0.53 13.69 -9.92
C LYS A 105 0.49 12.24 -9.45
N ALA A 106 0.55 12.07 -8.14
CA ALA A 106 0.32 10.79 -7.49
C ALA A 106 -1.18 10.63 -7.17
N ILE A 107 -1.78 9.52 -7.61
CA ILE A 107 -3.20 9.20 -7.45
C ILE A 107 -3.31 7.84 -6.76
N ALA A 108 -4.19 7.70 -5.77
CA ALA A 108 -4.51 6.42 -5.16
C ALA A 108 -5.95 6.01 -5.49
N GLU A 109 -6.14 4.75 -5.89
CA GLU A 109 -7.44 4.25 -6.34
C GLU A 109 -7.66 2.80 -5.93
N LEU A 110 -8.92 2.43 -5.73
CA LEU A 110 -9.33 1.04 -5.50
C LEU A 110 -9.73 0.38 -6.81
N THR A 111 -9.20 -0.81 -7.05
CA THR A 111 -9.44 -1.61 -8.26
C THR A 111 -9.63 -3.07 -7.88
N PHE A 112 -9.89 -3.93 -8.86
CA PHE A 112 -10.15 -5.35 -8.62
C PHE A 112 -9.52 -6.26 -9.67
N ASN A 113 -8.77 -7.27 -9.26
CA ASN A 113 -8.31 -8.30 -10.17
C ASN A 113 -9.40 -9.34 -10.38
N HIS A 114 -9.74 -9.60 -11.65
CA HIS A 114 -10.84 -10.48 -12.01
C HIS A 114 -10.64 -11.91 -11.44
N PRO A 115 -11.71 -12.63 -11.06
CA PRO A 115 -11.58 -13.94 -10.42
C PRO A 115 -11.04 -15.04 -11.32
N THR A 116 -11.22 -14.93 -12.64
CA THR A 116 -10.87 -15.99 -13.61
C THR A 116 -9.96 -15.54 -14.73
N GLU A 117 -9.69 -14.24 -14.85
CA GLU A 117 -8.96 -13.68 -15.98
C GLU A 117 -7.86 -12.75 -15.49
N HIS A 118 -6.74 -12.70 -16.22
CA HIS A 118 -5.58 -11.89 -15.86
C HIS A 118 -5.73 -10.43 -16.31
N PHE A 119 -6.84 -9.80 -15.92
CA PHE A 119 -7.06 -8.37 -16.10
C PHE A 119 -7.56 -7.70 -14.81
N ASN A 120 -7.40 -6.38 -14.76
CA ASN A 120 -7.85 -5.55 -13.65
C ASN A 120 -9.09 -4.74 -14.07
N THR A 121 -10.10 -4.76 -13.22
CA THR A 121 -11.26 -3.87 -13.29
C THR A 121 -10.86 -2.54 -12.68
N GLY A 122 -10.76 -1.52 -13.55
CA GLY A 122 -10.33 -0.18 -13.18
C GLY A 122 -11.34 0.57 -12.29
N PRO A 123 -10.93 1.74 -11.76
CA PRO A 123 -11.63 2.45 -10.70
C PRO A 123 -13.04 2.92 -11.07
N ALA A 124 -13.31 3.18 -12.35
CA ALA A 124 -14.61 3.65 -12.84
C ALA A 124 -15.76 2.65 -12.62
N LYS A 125 -15.44 1.37 -12.40
CA LYS A 125 -16.41 0.30 -12.14
C LYS A 125 -16.43 -0.16 -10.68
N ILE A 126 -15.62 0.45 -9.82
CA ILE A 126 -15.46 0.08 -8.42
C ILE A 126 -15.91 1.26 -7.56
N ASP A 127 -16.72 1.00 -6.54
CA ASP A 127 -17.14 2.06 -5.61
C ASP A 127 -15.94 2.63 -4.84
N GLN A 128 -15.50 3.81 -5.26
CA GLN A 128 -14.38 4.53 -4.65
C GLN A 128 -14.72 5.15 -3.30
N SER A 129 -15.97 5.12 -2.82
CA SER A 129 -16.30 5.57 -1.46
C SER A 129 -15.72 4.66 -0.37
N GLN A 130 -15.25 3.47 -0.76
CA GLN A 130 -14.63 2.47 0.12
C GLN A 130 -13.13 2.69 0.35
N ILE A 131 -12.56 3.68 -0.32
CA ILE A 131 -11.18 4.14 -0.16
C ILE A 131 -11.18 5.63 0.21
N LYS A 132 -10.45 5.97 1.26
CA LYS A 132 -10.18 7.36 1.64
C LYS A 132 -8.71 7.63 1.37
N VAL A 133 -8.45 8.41 0.32
CA VAL A 133 -7.09 8.81 -0.05
C VAL A 133 -6.55 9.79 1.00
N GLY A 134 -5.36 9.47 1.51
CA GLY A 134 -4.59 10.30 2.41
C GLY A 134 -3.57 11.15 1.64
N LYS A 135 -2.33 11.19 2.13
CA LYS A 135 -1.25 11.92 1.47
C LYS A 135 -0.81 11.21 0.19
N THR A 136 -0.64 11.96 -0.89
CA THR A 136 0.01 11.47 -2.11
C THR A 136 1.12 12.43 -2.53
N SER A 137 2.18 11.90 -3.14
CA SER A 137 3.30 12.72 -3.63
C SER A 137 4.06 12.03 -4.76
N VAL A 138 4.53 12.81 -5.73
CA VAL A 138 5.52 12.39 -6.72
C VAL A 138 6.50 13.53 -7.02
N ASP A 139 7.79 13.20 -7.13
CA ASP A 139 8.86 14.17 -7.43
C ASP A 139 9.93 13.63 -8.40
N GLY A 140 9.63 12.52 -9.09
CA GLY A 140 10.53 11.85 -10.04
C GLY A 140 11.57 10.93 -9.37
N ALA A 141 11.90 11.14 -8.10
CA ALA A 141 12.71 10.22 -7.31
C ALA A 141 11.85 9.25 -6.50
N MET A 142 10.69 9.71 -6.04
CA MET A 142 9.74 8.97 -5.23
C MET A 142 8.31 9.09 -5.78
N LEU A 143 7.56 7.99 -5.71
CA LEU A 143 6.10 7.93 -5.83
C LEU A 143 5.56 7.40 -4.50
N SER A 144 4.59 8.09 -3.89
CA SER A 144 3.99 7.64 -2.63
C SER A 144 2.51 7.95 -2.57
N CYS A 145 1.75 7.01 -2.01
CA CYS A 145 0.35 7.18 -1.69
C CYS A 145 0.00 6.53 -0.34
N GLU A 146 -0.80 7.24 0.44
CA GLU A 146 -1.46 6.74 1.62
C GLU A 146 -2.96 6.63 1.35
N ALA A 147 -3.58 5.55 1.82
CA ALA A 147 -5.02 5.37 1.73
C ALA A 147 -5.55 4.51 2.89
N ASP A 148 -6.72 4.86 3.40
CA ASP A 148 -7.48 3.98 4.29
C ASP A 148 -8.57 3.28 3.45
N ILE A 149 -8.63 1.95 3.50
CA ILE A 149 -9.69 1.17 2.87
C ILE A 149 -10.59 0.53 3.93
N ASN A 150 -11.87 0.40 3.63
CA ASN A 150 -12.83 -0.21 4.55
C ASN A 150 -12.42 -1.64 4.94
N LYS A 151 -12.73 -2.05 6.18
CA LYS A 151 -12.52 -3.43 6.65
C LYS A 151 -13.23 -4.45 5.75
N LYS A 152 -14.41 -4.09 5.27
CA LYS A 152 -15.20 -4.87 4.32
C LYS A 152 -15.29 -4.08 3.02
N ILE A 153 -14.83 -4.69 1.93
CA ILE A 153 -14.90 -4.13 0.59
C ILE A 153 -15.91 -4.94 -0.20
N THR A 154 -16.91 -4.26 -0.74
CA THR A 154 -17.90 -4.86 -1.63
C THR A 154 -17.55 -4.49 -3.07
N ILE A 155 -17.31 -5.52 -3.88
CA ILE A 155 -17.11 -5.40 -5.32
C ILE A 155 -18.11 -6.35 -5.96
N ASP A 156 -19.03 -5.80 -6.76
CA ASP A 156 -20.23 -6.48 -7.20
C ASP A 156 -21.00 -7.08 -6.00
N ASP A 157 -21.35 -8.37 -6.04
CA ASP A 157 -22.02 -9.07 -4.95
C ASP A 157 -21.05 -9.74 -3.95
N LYS A 158 -19.74 -9.57 -4.13
CA LYS A 158 -18.72 -10.20 -3.30
C LYS A 158 -18.22 -9.24 -2.21
N VAL A 159 -18.15 -9.75 -0.97
CA VAL A 159 -17.56 -9.05 0.17
C VAL A 159 -16.19 -9.63 0.49
N PHE A 160 -15.18 -8.79 0.49
CA PHE A 160 -13.82 -9.07 0.97
C PHE A 160 -13.69 -8.56 2.40
N ASP A 161 -13.56 -9.45 3.38
CA ASP A 161 -13.41 -9.10 4.81
C ASP A 161 -11.95 -9.16 5.25
N LEU A 162 -11.28 -8.01 5.24
CA LEU A 162 -9.86 -7.89 5.57
C LEU A 162 -9.55 -8.12 7.06
N GLY A 163 -10.57 -8.16 7.93
CA GLY A 163 -10.40 -8.31 9.37
C GLY A 163 -10.62 -9.71 9.92
N THR A 164 -11.38 -10.55 9.23
CA THR A 164 -11.64 -11.94 9.67
C THR A 164 -11.02 -12.99 8.77
N THR A 165 -10.70 -12.65 7.52
CA THR A 165 -10.13 -13.59 6.56
C THR A 165 -8.62 -13.36 6.43
N LYS A 166 -7.86 -14.45 6.32
CA LYS A 166 -6.41 -14.38 6.06
C LYS A 166 -6.18 -13.96 4.61
N HIS A 167 -5.32 -12.97 4.43
CA HIS A 167 -4.91 -12.51 3.12
C HIS A 167 -3.38 -12.52 3.04
N SER A 168 -2.85 -12.97 1.90
CA SER A 168 -1.52 -12.59 1.45
C SER A 168 -1.59 -11.21 0.83
N LEU A 169 -0.59 -10.39 1.10
CA LEU A 169 -0.36 -9.15 0.35
C LEU A 169 0.42 -9.49 -0.91
N ILE A 170 0.00 -8.93 -2.04
CA ILE A 170 0.71 -9.05 -3.32
C ILE A 170 1.13 -7.66 -3.75
N ILE A 171 2.43 -7.41 -3.87
CA ILE A 171 2.98 -6.16 -4.37
C ILE A 171 3.42 -6.31 -5.82
N ALA A 172 3.07 -5.34 -6.64
CA ALA A 172 3.49 -5.30 -8.03
C ALA A 172 3.74 -3.86 -8.49
N THR A 173 4.47 -3.69 -9.57
CA THR A 173 4.63 -2.41 -10.27
C THR A 173 4.70 -2.63 -11.77
N GLY A 174 4.24 -1.64 -12.52
CA GLY A 174 4.31 -1.67 -13.97
C GLY A 174 4.03 -0.31 -14.60
N PRO A 175 4.09 -0.24 -15.94
CA PRO A 175 3.77 0.98 -16.67
C PRO A 175 2.28 1.31 -16.61
N HIS A 176 1.97 2.59 -16.49
CA HIS A 176 0.67 3.19 -16.73
C HIS A 176 0.75 3.91 -18.09
N LYS A 177 -0.15 3.64 -19.03
CA LYS A 177 -0.08 4.22 -20.38
C LYS A 177 -1.47 4.67 -20.82
N ASP A 178 -1.59 5.92 -21.24
CA ASP A 178 -2.82 6.50 -21.77
C ASP A 178 -4.05 6.25 -20.87
N GLY A 179 -3.87 6.37 -19.55
CA GLY A 179 -4.92 6.14 -18.55
C GLY A 179 -5.24 4.66 -18.28
N THR A 180 -4.39 3.74 -18.76
CA THR A 180 -4.57 2.30 -18.62
C THR A 180 -3.42 1.67 -17.82
N ILE A 181 -3.78 0.84 -16.83
CA ILE A 181 -2.84 0.00 -16.07
C ILE A 181 -2.37 -1.14 -16.97
N MET A 182 -1.08 -1.17 -17.30
CA MET A 182 -0.48 -2.25 -18.08
C MET A 182 -0.01 -3.38 -17.16
N ALA A 183 0.29 -4.55 -17.74
CA ALA A 183 0.89 -5.66 -16.99
C ALA A 183 2.16 -5.22 -16.24
N HIS A 184 2.40 -5.84 -15.08
CA HIS A 184 3.61 -5.59 -14.29
C HIS A 184 4.86 -5.98 -15.11
N ASP A 185 5.93 -5.20 -14.95
CA ASP A 185 7.22 -5.42 -15.64
C ASP A 185 8.34 -5.86 -14.69
N VAL A 186 7.99 -6.07 -13.43
CA VAL A 186 8.83 -6.65 -12.37
C VAL A 186 8.09 -7.85 -11.80
N ASP A 187 8.83 -8.90 -11.44
CA ASP A 187 8.26 -10.07 -10.75
C ASP A 187 7.56 -9.62 -9.45
N PRO A 188 6.28 -9.98 -9.25
CA PRO A 188 5.53 -9.55 -8.09
C PRO A 188 6.04 -10.24 -6.82
N GLY A 189 5.88 -9.56 -5.69
CA GLY A 189 6.22 -10.08 -4.37
C GLY A 189 4.96 -10.49 -3.62
N THR A 190 5.04 -11.52 -2.79
CA THR A 190 3.90 -12.01 -2.00
C THR A 190 4.32 -12.20 -0.55
N SER A 191 3.48 -11.74 0.39
CA SER A 191 3.65 -12.02 1.82
C SER A 191 3.07 -13.39 2.20
N ALA A 192 3.52 -13.92 3.34
CA ALA A 192 2.79 -14.99 4.00
C ALA A 192 1.34 -14.54 4.31
N PRO A 193 0.35 -15.46 4.24
CA PRO A 193 -1.05 -15.13 4.48
C PRO A 193 -1.28 -14.86 5.97
N LEU A 194 -1.81 -13.67 6.28
CA LEU A 194 -2.07 -13.22 7.65
C LEU A 194 -3.42 -12.49 7.71
N MET A 195 -4.08 -12.51 8.87
CA MET A 195 -5.22 -11.61 9.11
C MET A 195 -4.65 -10.24 9.44
N VAL A 196 -5.22 -9.17 8.90
CA VAL A 196 -4.94 -7.83 9.41
C VAL A 196 -5.70 -7.74 10.72
N THR A 197 -5.06 -8.05 11.85
CA THR A 197 -5.74 -8.11 13.16
C THR A 197 -6.02 -6.71 13.68
N PHE A 198 -7.27 -6.48 14.08
CA PHE A 198 -7.80 -5.21 14.58
C PHE A 198 -7.89 -5.17 16.10
#